data_AF-A0A352CC64-F1
#
_entry.id   AF-A0A352CC64-F1
#
_cell.length_a   1.000
_cell.length_b   1.000
_cell.length_c   1.000
_cell.angle_alpha   90.00
_cell.angle_beta   90.00
_cell.angle_gamma   90.00
#
_symmetry.space_group_name_H-M   'P 1'
#
loop_
_entity.id
_entity.type
_entity.pdbx_description
1 polymer ?
#
loop_
_entity_poly.entity_id
_entity_poly.type
_entity_poly.pdbx_seq_one_letter_code
_entity_poly.pdbx_strand_id
1 'polypeptide(L)'
;DGRFIEKVGAYNPILPSDHPGRVVLKIERIQEWLAKGAQPTDRVLRFLDLAGLATRKAHNNPEKAAPGKKMADRAKEKAARAEAAAAAAEG
;
A
#
# COMPACT_ATOMS: atom_id res chain seq x y z
N ASP A 1 -25.93 11.24 -1.31
CA ASP A 1 -24.72 12.05 -1.49
C ASP A 1 -24.98 13.42 -0.87
N GLY A 2 -24.06 13.93 -0.06
CA GLY A 2 -24.24 15.21 0.63
C GLY A 2 -23.91 16.42 -0.25
N ARG A 3 -23.94 17.63 0.33
CA ARG A 3 -23.47 18.83 -0.36
C ARG A 3 -21.94 18.81 -0.48
N PHE A 4 -21.43 19.04 -1.68
CA PHE A 4 -20.00 19.23 -1.96
C PHE A 4 -19.77 20.58 -2.67
N ILE A 5 -18.55 21.11 -2.57
CA ILE A 5 -18.19 22.38 -3.23
C ILE A 5 -17.96 22.16 -4.73
N GLU A 6 -17.17 21.13 -5.07
CA GLU A 6 -16.79 20.85 -6.44
C GLU A 6 -16.53 19.35 -6.68
N LYS A 7 -16.87 18.85 -7.87
CA LYS A 7 -16.48 17.51 -8.33
C LYS A 7 -15.17 17.58 -9.13
N VAL A 8 -14.10 17.07 -8.52
CA VAL A 8 -12.73 17.09 -9.07
C VAL A 8 -12.29 15.78 -9.74
N GLY A 9 -13.16 14.76 -9.78
CA GLY A 9 -12.82 13.48 -10.39
C GLY A 9 -13.90 12.40 -10.25
N ALA A 10 -13.54 11.18 -10.62
CA ALA A 10 -14.35 9.98 -10.45
C ALA A 10 -13.46 8.73 -10.31
N TYR A 11 -13.94 7.73 -9.56
CA TYR A 11 -13.31 6.42 -9.45
C TYR A 11 -14.36 5.33 -9.72
N ASN A 12 -14.09 4.47 -10.70
CA ASN A 12 -14.92 3.30 -11.01
C ASN A 12 -14.11 2.01 -10.73
N PRO A 13 -14.34 1.33 -9.58
CA PRO A 13 -13.57 0.15 -9.20
C PRO A 13 -13.83 -1.09 -10.06
N ILE A 14 -14.93 -1.12 -10.84
CA ILE A 14 -15.34 -2.27 -11.65
C ILE A 14 -14.49 -2.36 -12.93
N LEU A 15 -13.91 -1.24 -13.36
CA LEU A 15 -13.05 -1.22 -14.54
C LEU A 15 -11.66 -1.83 -14.24
N PRO A 16 -11.03 -2.48 -15.24
CA PRO A 16 -9.65 -2.95 -15.16
C PRO A 16 -8.68 -1.86 -14.72
N SER A 17 -7.55 -2.25 -14.11
CA SER A 17 -6.59 -1.33 -13.50
C SER A 17 -5.97 -0.32 -14.46
N ASP A 18 -5.81 -0.73 -15.70
CA ASP A 18 -5.23 0.00 -16.83
C ASP A 18 -6.25 0.84 -17.60
N HIS A 19 -7.54 0.70 -17.30
CA HIS A 19 -8.58 1.40 -18.03
C HIS A 19 -8.56 2.91 -17.72
N PRO A 20 -8.54 3.81 -18.73
CA PRO A 20 -8.40 5.26 -18.52
C PRO A 20 -9.58 5.86 -17.75
N GLY A 21 -10.79 5.34 -17.97
CA GLY A 21 -11.98 5.75 -17.21
C GLY A 21 -12.08 5.20 -15.78
N ARG A 22 -11.11 4.38 -15.33
CA ARG A 22 -11.12 3.85 -13.96
C ARG A 22 -10.91 4.96 -12.94
N VAL A 23 -9.98 5.87 -13.24
CA VAL A 23 -9.63 7.00 -12.39
C VAL A 23 -9.56 8.25 -13.27
N VAL A 24 -10.49 9.19 -13.06
CA VAL A 24 -10.50 10.48 -13.75
C VAL A 24 -10.18 11.57 -12.75
N LEU A 25 -9.14 12.36 -13.01
CA LEU A 25 -8.66 13.43 -12.13
C LEU A 25 -8.62 14.76 -12.90
N LYS A 26 -9.25 15.80 -12.36
CA LYS A 26 -9.08 17.18 -12.84
C LYS A 26 -7.86 17.80 -12.17
N ILE A 27 -6.69 17.60 -12.77
CA ILE A 27 -5.38 17.89 -12.17
C ILE A 27 -5.29 19.33 -11.64
N GLU A 28 -5.63 20.33 -12.46
CA GLU A 28 -5.51 21.75 -12.10
C GLU A 28 -6.33 22.10 -10.86
N ARG A 29 -7.59 21.63 -10.81
CA ARG A 29 -8.49 21.86 -9.68
C ARG A 29 -8.00 21.16 -8.42
N ILE A 30 -7.49 19.93 -8.55
CA ILE A 30 -6.91 19.20 -7.43
C ILE A 30 -5.71 19.97 -6.86
N GLN A 31 -4.81 20.45 -7.70
CA GLN A 31 -3.65 21.24 -7.29
C GLN A 31 -4.06 22.52 -6.56
N GLU A 32 -5.06 23.26 -7.06
CA GLU A 32 -5.60 24.43 -6.36
C GLU A 32 -6.14 24.09 -4.98
N TRP A 33 -6.90 22.99 -4.85
CA TRP A 33 -7.46 22.57 -3.56
C TRP A 33 -6.38 22.10 -2.59
N LEU A 34 -5.35 21.40 -3.08
CA LEU A 34 -4.17 21.04 -2.28
C LEU A 34 -3.43 22.29 -1.79
N ALA A 35 -3.24 23.29 -2.65
CA ALA A 35 -2.63 24.57 -2.28
C ALA A 35 -3.45 25.34 -1.23
N LYS A 36 -4.78 25.19 -1.24
CA LYS A 36 -5.69 25.73 -0.21
C LYS A 36 -5.71 24.91 1.09
N GLY A 37 -4.94 23.82 1.17
CA GLY A 37 -4.83 22.99 2.37
C GLY A 37 -5.80 21.81 2.45
N ALA A 38 -6.45 21.42 1.35
CA ALA A 38 -7.29 20.22 1.34
C ALA A 38 -6.47 18.98 1.75
N GLN A 39 -7.02 18.17 2.67
CA GLN A 39 -6.41 16.93 3.13
C GLN A 39 -7.13 15.72 2.51
N PRO A 40 -6.54 15.04 1.51
CA PRO A 40 -7.14 13.87 0.90
C PRO A 40 -7.11 12.66 1.84
N THR A 41 -8.08 11.76 1.70
CA THR A 41 -8.10 10.48 2.43
C THR A 41 -7.10 9.49 1.84
N ASP A 42 -6.72 8.43 2.58
CA ASP A 42 -5.73 7.42 2.12
C ASP A 42 -6.06 6.83 0.74
N ARG A 43 -7.34 6.54 0.48
CA ARG A 43 -7.77 6.00 -0.82
C ARG A 43 -7.53 7.00 -1.95
N VAL A 44 -7.80 8.28 -1.72
CA VAL A 44 -7.56 9.33 -2.72
C VAL A 44 -6.07 9.58 -2.90
N LEU A 45 -5.30 9.58 -1.80
CA LEU A 45 -3.84 9.69 -1.84
C LEU A 45 -3.19 8.62 -2.72
N ARG A 46 -3.71 7.39 -2.76
CA ARG A 46 -3.20 6.36 -3.70
C ARG A 46 -3.23 6.82 -5.15
N PHE A 47 -4.31 7.49 -5.57
CA PHE A 47 -4.46 7.96 -6.94
C PHE A 47 -3.62 9.21 -7.20
N LEU A 48 -3.56 10.11 -6.21
CA LEU A 48 -2.75 11.33 -6.31
C LEU A 48 -1.25 11.05 -6.31
N ASP A 49 -0.80 10.05 -5.55
CA ASP A 49 0.59 9.61 -5.47
C ASP A 49 1.05 8.99 -6.80
N LEU A 50 0.20 8.13 -7.39
CA LEU A 50 0.43 7.59 -8.74
C LEU A 50 0.47 8.69 -9.82
N ALA A 51 -0.28 9.78 -9.63
CA ALA A 51 -0.29 10.94 -10.52
C ALA A 51 0.82 11.97 -10.20
N GLY A 52 1.65 11.74 -9.17
CA GLY A 52 2.71 12.67 -8.75
C GLY A 52 2.21 13.97 -8.11
N LEU A 53 0.96 14.03 -7.66
CA LEU A 53 0.33 15.24 -7.11
C LEU A 53 0.42 15.36 -5.58
N ALA A 54 0.45 14.23 -4.86
CA ALA A 54 0.55 14.23 -3.40
C ALA A 54 1.15 12.91 -2.90
N THR A 55 2.06 13.00 -1.93
CA THR A 55 2.74 11.81 -1.39
C THR A 55 1.84 11.04 -0.43
N ARG A 56 1.69 9.74 -0.66
CA ARG A 56 1.08 8.84 0.31
C ARG A 56 2.12 8.35 1.31
N LYS A 57 1.88 8.56 2.61
CA LYS A 57 2.74 7.97 3.64
C LYS A 57 2.62 6.44 3.60
N ALA A 58 3.75 5.74 3.55
CA ALA A 58 3.77 4.30 3.65
C ALA A 58 3.31 3.87 5.04
N HIS A 59 2.23 3.10 5.11
CA HIS A 59 1.83 2.42 6.34
C HIS A 59 2.62 1.11 6.43
N ASN A 60 3.80 1.17 7.06
CA ASN A 60 4.56 -0.03 7.44
C ASN A 60 4.26 -0.36 8.90
N ASN A 61 3.81 -1.60 9.18
CA ASN A 61 3.70 -2.10 10.55
C ASN A 61 4.69 -3.25 10.77
N PRO A 62 5.96 -2.93 11.11
CA PRO A 62 7.02 -3.93 11.24
C PRO A 62 6.75 -4.95 12.35
N GLU A 63 6.03 -4.57 13.41
CA GLU A 63 5.74 -5.48 14.53
C GLU A 63 4.76 -6.60 14.16
N LYS A 64 3.77 -6.30 13.30
CA LYS A 64 2.85 -7.35 12.77
C LYS A 64 3.44 -8.14 11.61
N ALA A 65 4.52 -7.65 10.99
CA ALA A 65 5.25 -8.38 9.97
C ALA A 65 6.21 -9.43 10.56
N ALA A 66 6.50 -9.36 11.86
CA ALA A 66 7.30 -10.37 12.54
C ALA A 66 6.61 -11.75 12.46
N PRO A 67 7.33 -12.83 12.08
CA PRO A 67 6.78 -14.17 12.10
C PRO A 67 6.30 -14.48 13.52
N GLY A 68 5.05 -14.93 13.65
CA GLY A 68 4.52 -15.35 14.94
C GLY A 68 5.42 -16.40 15.59
N LYS A 69 5.47 -16.42 16.93
CA LYS A 69 6.40 -17.24 17.73
C LYS A 69 6.49 -18.70 17.26
N LYS A 70 5.36 -19.33 16.91
CA LYS A 70 5.32 -20.70 16.37
C LYS A 70 6.08 -20.89 15.05
N MET A 71 6.05 -19.91 14.16
CA MET A 71 6.75 -19.98 12.87
C MET A 71 8.25 -19.77 13.05
N ALA A 72 8.64 -18.89 13.98
CA ALA A 72 10.04 -18.68 14.36
C ALA A 72 10.65 -19.93 15.02
N ASP A 73 9.93 -20.59 15.94
CA ASP A 73 10.38 -21.85 16.56
C ASP A 73 10.51 -22.98 15.53
N ARG A 74 9.53 -23.14 14.63
CA ARG A 74 9.61 -24.14 13.56
C ARG A 74 10.76 -23.88 12.58
N ALA A 75 11.07 -22.62 12.29
CA ALA A 75 12.23 -22.27 11.46
C ALA A 75 13.55 -22.61 12.15
N LYS A 76 13.66 -22.32 13.45
CA LYS A 76 14.85 -22.66 14.26
C LYS A 76 15.05 -24.17 14.39
N GLU A 77 14.00 -24.93 14.66
CA GLU A 77 14.08 -26.39 14.75
C GLU A 77 14.48 -27.01 13.40
N LYS A 78 13.92 -26.49 12.29
CA LYS A 78 14.26 -26.96 10.94
C LYS A 78 15.68 -26.59 10.54
N ALA A 79 16.18 -25.43 10.97
CA ALA A 79 17.58 -25.03 10.78
C ALA A 79 18.53 -25.92 11.61
N ALA A 80 18.25 -26.11 12.90
CA ALA A 80 19.05 -26.99 13.77
C ALA A 80 19.09 -28.44 13.27
N ARG A 81 17.97 -28.95 12.76
CA ARG A 81 17.90 -30.29 12.17
C ARG A 81 18.65 -30.38 10.84
N ALA A 82 18.64 -29.33 10.02
CA ALA A 82 19.40 -29.28 8.77
C ALA A 82 20.91 -29.21 9.03
N GLU A 83 21.32 -28.45 10.05
CA GLU A 83 22.72 -28.31 10.45
C GLU A 83 23.27 -29.60 11.07
N ALA A 84 22.48 -30.27 11.92
CA ALA A 84 22.83 -31.59 12.45
C ALA A 84 22.90 -32.66 11.35
N ALA A 85 22.02 -32.60 10.35
CA ALA A 85 22.05 -33.52 9.21
C ALA A 85 23.25 -33.26 8.28
N ALA A 86 23.67 -32.01 8.11
CA ALA A 86 24.88 -31.67 7.35
C ALA A 86 26.16 -32.14 8.07
N ALA A 87 26.26 -31.88 9.38
CA ALA A 87 27.41 -32.31 10.19
C ALA A 87 27.55 -33.85 10.26
N ALA A 88 26.44 -34.59 10.22
CA ALA A 88 26.45 -36.05 10.20
C ALA A 88 26.75 -36.65 8.81
N ALA A 89 26.72 -35.86 7.73
CA ALA A 89 27.02 -36.31 6.38
C ALA A 89 28.47 -36.01 5.94
N GLU A 90 29.18 -35.14 6.66
CA GLU A 90 30.60 -34.80 6.42
C GLU A 90 31.59 -35.57 7.31
N GLY A 91 31.13 -36.48 8.19
CA GLY A 91 31.97 -37.35 9.02
C GLY A 91 31.82 -38.83 8.65
#